data_AF-A0A0J9UUF0-F1
#
_entry.id   AF-A0A0J9UUF0-F1
#
_cell.length_a   1.000
_cell.length_b   1.000
_cell.length_c   1.000
_cell.angle_alpha   90.00
_cell.angle_beta   90.00
_cell.angle_gamma   90.00
#
_symmetry.space_group_name_H-M   'P 1'
#
loop_
_entity.id
_entity.type
_entity.pdbx_description
1 polymer ?
#
loop_
_entity_poly.entity_id
_entity_poly.type
_entity_poly.pdbx_seq_one_letter_code
_entity_poly.pdbx_strand_id
1 'polypeptide(L)'
;MDIDELKQKACFYIFYPFLNKVLDAYNEYDKKLDKEPQLHTFYDSNVKHANGDEKVMYKDICIKLLRNLKLLKDKGYSHGNNQEYCTYLYHWLYKETKESEIPDMLISTIFDDFHKKMAHQEGQYICPYTSYKKEIYKPKNLAKLSYLIHNIEDIKSILNNNKGTHYCSCQTYLKDCVDLYRDMNAQLCTSERRKNNESICYELSQFQIHYSYITMERELEKIIPNIESGIRNEELSDCQTKDQTSVPVADSSANTDASTSNTSSAVISSMFTPVGKLFRFGNKNNTKITSNFDKEIENELFHVMQKDSNIKDIDSKYNIGYEPI
;
A
#
# COMPACT_ATOMS: atom_id res chain seq x y z
N MET A 1 -10.28 -15.89 9.92
CA MET A 1 -9.24 -14.86 10.07
C MET A 1 -8.07 -15.59 10.66
N ASP A 2 -6.98 -15.67 9.91
CA ASP A 2 -5.81 -16.47 10.26
C ASP A 2 -4.99 -15.79 11.38
N ILE A 3 -4.23 -16.57 12.15
CA ILE A 3 -3.40 -16.06 13.26
C ILE A 3 -2.32 -15.11 12.73
N ASP A 4 -1.80 -15.36 11.54
CA ASP A 4 -0.74 -14.54 10.95
C ASP A 4 -1.27 -13.20 10.42
N GLU A 5 -2.46 -13.18 9.82
CA GLU A 5 -3.18 -11.95 9.45
C GLU A 5 -3.46 -11.06 10.68
N LEU A 6 -3.82 -11.69 11.82
CA LEU A 6 -4.02 -11.01 13.10
C LEU A 6 -2.74 -10.39 13.66
N LYS A 7 -1.63 -11.14 13.63
CA LYS A 7 -0.32 -10.63 14.07
C LYS A 7 0.14 -9.49 13.21
N GLN A 8 -0.05 -9.56 11.89
CA GLN A 8 0.37 -8.49 11.03
C GLN A 8 -0.45 -7.21 11.28
N LYS A 9 -1.78 -7.31 11.38
CA LYS A 9 -2.64 -6.16 11.72
C LYS A 9 -2.21 -5.52 13.05
N ALA A 10 -1.87 -6.34 14.05
CA ALA A 10 -1.35 -5.87 15.32
C ALA A 10 0.01 -5.16 15.18
N CYS A 11 0.96 -5.73 14.42
CA CYS A 11 2.24 -5.09 14.14
C CYS A 11 2.05 -3.72 13.45
N PHE A 12 1.20 -3.63 12.43
CA PHE A 12 0.93 -2.36 11.75
C PHE A 12 0.36 -1.31 12.69
N TYR A 13 -0.62 -1.67 13.52
CA TYR A 13 -1.22 -0.76 14.50
C TYR A 13 -0.20 -0.27 15.55
N ILE A 14 0.75 -1.13 15.94
CA ILE A 14 1.79 -0.81 16.93
C ILE A 14 2.88 0.08 16.32
N PHE A 15 3.34 -0.21 15.10
CA PHE A 15 4.45 0.51 14.49
C PHE A 15 4.01 1.79 13.76
N TYR A 16 2.81 1.80 13.18
CA TYR A 16 2.30 2.90 12.35
C TYR A 16 0.93 3.39 12.84
N PRO A 17 0.79 3.82 14.10
CA PRO A 17 -0.49 4.27 14.65
C PRO A 17 -1.08 5.48 13.91
N PHE A 18 -0.23 6.28 13.26
CA PHE A 18 -0.67 7.38 12.40
C PHE A 18 -1.38 6.90 11.12
N LEU A 19 -1.37 5.61 10.80
CA LEU A 19 -2.12 5.04 9.68
C LEU A 19 -3.37 4.30 10.13
N ASN A 20 -3.80 4.45 11.39
CA ASN A 20 -4.96 3.75 11.93
C ASN A 20 -6.24 3.99 11.12
N LYS A 21 -6.47 5.22 10.64
CA LYS A 21 -7.64 5.53 9.78
C LYS A 21 -7.67 4.68 8.51
N VAL A 22 -6.51 4.43 7.90
CA VAL A 22 -6.38 3.57 6.71
C VAL A 22 -6.74 2.13 7.08
N LEU A 23 -6.16 1.62 8.17
CA LEU A 23 -6.40 0.25 8.62
C LEU A 23 -7.86 0.03 9.01
N ASP A 24 -8.47 0.96 9.72
CA ASP A 24 -9.88 0.91 10.12
C ASP A 24 -10.80 0.91 8.89
N ALA A 25 -10.52 1.76 7.90
CA ALA A 25 -11.27 1.77 6.65
C ALA A 25 -11.17 0.42 5.91
N TYR A 26 -9.97 -0.15 5.78
CA TYR A 26 -9.78 -1.46 5.14
C TYR A 26 -10.49 -2.58 5.92
N ASN A 27 -10.40 -2.57 7.25
CA ASN A 27 -11.10 -3.54 8.10
C ASN A 27 -12.62 -3.47 7.91
N GLU A 28 -13.18 -2.28 7.69
CA GLU A 28 -14.59 -2.12 7.35
C GLU A 28 -14.91 -2.60 5.94
N TYR A 29 -14.08 -2.26 4.96
CA TYR A 29 -14.27 -2.62 3.55
C TYR A 29 -14.10 -4.12 3.28
N ASP A 30 -13.27 -4.80 4.06
CA ASP A 30 -13.01 -6.24 3.95
C ASP A 30 -13.99 -7.10 4.76
N LYS A 31 -14.93 -6.50 5.51
CA LYS A 31 -15.96 -7.25 6.22
C LYS A 31 -16.63 -8.26 5.29
N LYS A 32 -16.98 -9.43 5.81
CA LYS A 32 -17.75 -10.43 5.05
C LYS A 32 -19.14 -9.89 4.72
N LEU A 33 -19.70 -10.35 3.60
CA LEU A 33 -21.09 -10.08 3.23
C LEU A 33 -22.01 -10.99 4.04
N ASP A 34 -22.21 -10.69 5.32
CA ASP A 34 -23.14 -11.47 6.15
C ASP A 34 -24.57 -10.96 5.93
N LYS A 35 -25.35 -11.69 5.12
CA LYS A 35 -26.81 -11.54 4.90
C LYS A 35 -27.29 -10.09 4.76
N GLU A 36 -26.87 -9.43 3.69
CA GLU A 36 -27.39 -8.11 3.26
C GLU A 36 -28.39 -8.26 2.10
N PRO A 37 -29.56 -8.92 2.28
CA PRO A 37 -30.45 -9.27 1.17
C PRO A 37 -30.88 -8.06 0.36
N GLN A 38 -30.98 -6.88 0.97
CA GLN A 38 -31.31 -5.63 0.29
C GLN A 38 -30.27 -5.24 -0.77
N LEU A 39 -28.97 -5.42 -0.49
CA LEU A 39 -27.90 -5.12 -1.45
C LEU A 39 -27.87 -6.15 -2.58
N HIS A 40 -28.12 -7.43 -2.28
CA HIS A 40 -28.25 -8.47 -3.29
C HIS A 40 -29.44 -8.19 -4.22
N THR A 41 -30.63 -7.93 -3.66
CA THR A 41 -31.83 -7.57 -4.43
C THR A 41 -31.61 -6.30 -5.24
N PHE A 42 -30.95 -5.30 -4.67
CA PHE A 42 -30.61 -4.08 -5.40
C PHE A 42 -29.72 -4.39 -6.60
N TYR A 43 -28.63 -5.13 -6.40
CA TYR A 43 -27.70 -5.49 -7.46
C TYR A 43 -28.40 -6.24 -8.59
N ASP A 44 -29.19 -7.27 -8.24
CA ASP A 44 -29.88 -8.11 -9.22
C ASP A 44 -30.88 -7.30 -10.04
N SER A 45 -31.63 -6.40 -9.39
CA SER A 45 -32.71 -5.63 -10.02
C SER A 45 -32.23 -4.40 -10.79
N ASN A 46 -31.16 -3.74 -10.34
CA ASN A 46 -30.77 -2.43 -10.83
C ASN A 46 -29.56 -2.45 -11.76
N VAL A 47 -28.55 -3.25 -11.43
CA VAL A 47 -27.28 -3.25 -12.15
C VAL A 47 -27.46 -3.97 -13.47
N LYS A 48 -27.42 -3.22 -14.57
CA LYS A 48 -27.48 -3.77 -15.92
C LYS A 48 -26.08 -3.81 -16.51
N HIS A 49 -25.65 -5.00 -16.92
CA HIS A 49 -24.37 -5.19 -17.59
C HIS A 49 -24.61 -6.01 -18.86
N ALA A 50 -23.91 -5.66 -19.95
CA ALA A 50 -24.14 -6.29 -21.26
C ALA A 50 -23.82 -7.79 -21.25
N ASN A 51 -22.82 -8.19 -20.46
CA ASN A 51 -22.45 -9.58 -20.25
C ASN A 51 -23.05 -10.09 -18.94
N GLY A 52 -24.05 -10.97 -19.03
CA GLY A 52 -24.70 -11.58 -17.87
C GLY A 52 -23.76 -12.46 -17.05
N ASP A 53 -22.79 -13.12 -17.70
CA ASP A 53 -21.87 -14.03 -17.02
C ASP A 53 -20.86 -13.24 -16.16
N GLU A 54 -20.35 -12.12 -16.66
CA GLU A 54 -19.50 -11.20 -15.88
C GLU A 54 -20.25 -10.63 -14.67
N LYS A 55 -21.53 -10.29 -14.83
CA LYS A 55 -22.38 -9.83 -13.72
C LYS A 55 -22.50 -10.90 -12.63
N VAL A 56 -22.66 -12.16 -13.00
CA VAL A 56 -22.74 -13.26 -12.02
C VAL A 56 -21.37 -13.51 -11.37
N MET A 57 -20.32 -13.58 -12.18
CA MET A 57 -18.95 -13.89 -11.74
C MET A 57 -18.41 -12.86 -10.73
N TYR A 58 -18.67 -11.57 -10.96
CA TYR A 58 -18.15 -10.48 -10.12
C TYR A 58 -19.17 -9.93 -9.12
N LYS A 59 -20.27 -10.65 -8.88
CA LYS A 59 -21.36 -10.22 -8.01
C LYS A 59 -20.87 -9.87 -6.60
N ASP A 60 -20.05 -10.71 -5.99
CA ASP A 60 -19.63 -10.53 -4.61
C ASP A 60 -18.81 -9.26 -4.39
N ILE A 61 -17.83 -8.98 -5.25
CA ILE A 61 -17.02 -7.75 -5.16
C ILE A 61 -17.87 -6.51 -5.46
N CYS A 62 -18.81 -6.59 -6.41
CA CYS A 62 -19.72 -5.50 -6.69
C CYS A 62 -20.66 -5.19 -5.52
N ILE A 63 -21.16 -6.22 -4.82
CA ILE A 63 -22.00 -6.04 -3.63
C ILE A 63 -21.18 -5.48 -2.46
N LYS A 64 -19.93 -5.91 -2.28
CA LYS A 64 -19.00 -5.29 -1.31
C LYS A 64 -18.80 -3.81 -1.63
N LEU A 65 -18.57 -3.45 -2.89
CA LEU A 65 -18.43 -2.05 -3.31
C LEU A 65 -19.70 -1.24 -3.00
N LEU A 66 -20.89 -1.75 -3.33
CA LEU A 66 -22.17 -1.12 -2.96
C LEU A 66 -22.30 -0.89 -1.45
N ARG A 67 -21.95 -1.91 -0.64
CA ARG A 67 -21.97 -1.80 0.82
C ARG A 67 -21.01 -0.72 1.31
N ASN A 68 -19.80 -0.67 0.78
CA ASN A 68 -18.79 0.29 1.20
C ASN A 68 -19.19 1.72 0.80
N LEU A 69 -19.77 1.92 -0.39
CA LEU A 69 -20.34 3.21 -0.79
C LEU A 69 -21.50 3.64 0.12
N LYS A 70 -22.40 2.71 0.47
CA LYS A 70 -23.48 2.96 1.44
C LYS A 70 -22.92 3.35 2.81
N LEU A 71 -21.90 2.64 3.30
CA LEU A 71 -21.24 2.95 4.57
C LEU A 71 -20.66 4.37 4.59
N LEU A 72 -19.98 4.77 3.52
CA LEU A 72 -19.41 6.11 3.39
C LEU A 72 -20.50 7.18 3.39
N LYS A 73 -21.58 6.95 2.65
CA LYS A 73 -22.76 7.80 2.64
C LYS A 73 -23.37 7.92 4.03
N ASP A 74 -23.60 6.81 4.73
CA ASP A 74 -24.22 6.78 6.04
C ASP A 74 -23.37 7.51 7.11
N LYS A 75 -22.04 7.51 6.94
CA LYS A 75 -21.10 8.30 7.76
C LYS A 75 -20.99 9.77 7.33
N GLY A 76 -21.63 10.18 6.24
CA GLY A 76 -21.55 11.53 5.69
C GLY A 76 -20.18 11.87 5.07
N TYR A 77 -19.40 10.85 4.70
CA TYR A 77 -18.10 11.03 4.04
C TYR A 77 -18.35 11.39 2.58
N SER A 78 -17.89 12.54 2.15
CA SER A 78 -18.17 13.09 0.83
C SER A 78 -16.92 13.66 0.19
N HIS A 79 -17.00 14.04 -1.09
CA HIS A 79 -15.91 14.79 -1.71
C HIS A 79 -15.62 16.12 -0.99
N GLY A 80 -16.51 16.68 -0.17
CA GLY A 80 -16.24 17.91 0.59
C GLY A 80 -15.74 17.68 2.02
N ASN A 81 -15.83 16.45 2.54
CA ASN A 81 -15.57 16.14 3.94
C ASN A 81 -15.10 14.69 4.12
N ASN A 82 -13.98 14.48 4.81
CA ASN A 82 -13.33 13.17 4.97
C ASN A 82 -12.95 12.52 3.62
N GLN A 83 -12.38 13.32 2.70
CA GLN A 83 -11.98 12.89 1.35
C GLN A 83 -11.03 11.68 1.36
N GLU A 84 -10.24 11.52 2.43
CA GLU A 84 -9.30 10.43 2.59
C GLU A 84 -9.95 9.05 2.49
N TYR A 85 -11.19 8.89 2.95
CA TYR A 85 -11.88 7.61 2.89
C TYR A 85 -12.30 7.23 1.47
N CYS A 86 -12.52 8.19 0.58
CA CYS A 86 -12.67 7.92 -0.85
C CYS A 86 -11.34 7.43 -1.44
N THR A 87 -10.22 8.05 -1.10
CA THR A 87 -8.90 7.56 -1.51
C THR A 87 -8.64 6.14 -1.01
N TYR A 88 -9.00 5.84 0.25
CA TYR A 88 -8.85 4.49 0.81
C TYR A 88 -9.77 3.49 0.09
N LEU A 89 -11.00 3.88 -0.24
CA LEU A 89 -11.93 3.05 -1.02
C LEU A 89 -11.36 2.74 -2.40
N TYR A 90 -10.81 3.74 -3.09
CA TYR A 90 -10.23 3.59 -4.42
C TYR A 90 -9.01 2.66 -4.41
N HIS A 91 -8.13 2.77 -3.41
CA HIS A 91 -7.01 1.85 -3.25
C HIS A 91 -7.45 0.44 -2.91
N TRP A 92 -8.46 0.30 -2.05
CA TRP A 92 -9.08 -0.99 -1.74
C TRP A 92 -9.68 -1.62 -2.99
N LEU A 93 -10.48 -0.87 -3.76
CA LEU A 93 -11.10 -1.35 -4.98
C LEU A 93 -10.04 -1.75 -6.02
N TYR A 94 -9.02 -0.93 -6.22
CA TYR A 94 -7.91 -1.30 -7.09
C TYR A 94 -7.24 -2.60 -6.62
N LYS A 95 -6.98 -2.74 -5.31
CA LYS A 95 -6.38 -3.97 -4.74
C LYS A 95 -7.22 -5.20 -5.03
N GLU A 96 -8.53 -5.14 -4.80
CA GLU A 96 -9.42 -6.28 -4.98
C GLU A 96 -9.63 -6.62 -6.47
N THR A 97 -9.51 -5.62 -7.35
CA THR A 97 -9.84 -5.78 -8.77
C THR A 97 -8.64 -5.88 -9.69
N LYS A 98 -7.40 -5.59 -9.27
CA LYS A 98 -6.25 -5.54 -10.20
C LYS A 98 -5.87 -6.88 -10.83
N GLU A 99 -6.04 -7.98 -10.10
CA GLU A 99 -5.81 -9.35 -10.61
C GLU A 99 -7.06 -9.94 -11.27
N SER A 100 -8.21 -9.28 -11.10
CA SER A 100 -9.45 -9.71 -11.68
C SER A 100 -9.67 -8.91 -12.96
N GLU A 101 -9.96 -9.55 -14.09
CA GLU A 101 -10.32 -8.84 -15.33
C GLU A 101 -11.75 -8.26 -15.24
N ILE A 102 -12.06 -7.56 -14.14
CA ILE A 102 -13.36 -6.96 -13.92
C ILE A 102 -13.49 -5.79 -14.91
N PRO A 103 -14.54 -5.78 -15.74
CA PRO A 103 -14.75 -4.70 -16.69
C PRO A 103 -14.95 -3.37 -15.97
N ASP A 104 -14.23 -2.33 -16.41
CA ASP A 104 -14.39 -0.97 -15.87
C ASP A 104 -15.83 -0.47 -16.04
N MET A 105 -16.53 -0.89 -17.11
CA MET A 105 -17.95 -0.58 -17.31
C MET A 105 -18.84 -1.14 -16.20
N LEU A 106 -18.53 -2.34 -15.68
CA LEU A 106 -19.30 -2.92 -14.59
C LEU A 106 -19.09 -2.11 -13.31
N ILE A 107 -17.83 -1.77 -12.97
CA ILE A 107 -17.52 -0.93 -11.82
C ILE A 107 -18.20 0.44 -11.94
N SER A 108 -18.07 1.11 -13.09
CA SER A 108 -18.71 2.40 -13.34
C SER A 108 -20.23 2.33 -13.16
N THR A 109 -20.87 1.25 -13.62
CA THR A 109 -22.32 1.04 -13.46
C THR A 109 -22.71 0.93 -11.98
N ILE A 110 -21.89 0.31 -11.15
CA ILE A 110 -22.14 0.21 -9.71
C ILE A 110 -22.16 1.57 -9.04
N PHE A 111 -21.17 2.41 -9.31
CA PHE A 111 -21.15 3.78 -8.80
C PHE A 111 -22.37 4.57 -9.27
N ASP A 112 -22.71 4.46 -10.56
CA ASP A 112 -23.84 5.17 -11.16
C ASP A 112 -25.18 4.78 -10.54
N ASP A 113 -25.47 3.48 -10.45
CA ASP A 113 -26.71 2.98 -9.87
C ASP A 113 -26.80 3.33 -8.38
N PHE A 114 -25.70 3.23 -7.64
CA PHE A 114 -25.65 3.66 -6.23
C PHE A 114 -26.04 5.14 -6.09
N HIS A 115 -25.44 6.03 -6.87
CA HIS A 115 -25.73 7.46 -6.78
C HIS A 115 -27.16 7.79 -7.19
N LYS A 116 -27.65 7.20 -8.29
CA LYS A 116 -29.00 7.45 -8.81
C LYS A 116 -30.10 6.90 -7.89
N LYS A 117 -29.85 5.78 -7.21
CA LYS A 117 -30.91 4.97 -6.59
C LYS A 117 -30.71 4.61 -5.12
N MET A 118 -29.57 4.94 -4.51
CA MET A 118 -29.34 4.76 -3.07
C MET A 118 -28.90 6.05 -2.38
N ALA A 119 -28.06 6.87 -3.01
CA ALA A 119 -27.55 8.07 -2.36
C ALA A 119 -28.66 9.11 -2.10
N HIS A 120 -29.63 9.25 -3.02
CA HIS A 120 -30.87 10.04 -2.88
C HIS A 120 -30.72 11.48 -2.34
N GLN A 121 -29.54 12.10 -2.46
CA GLN A 121 -29.34 13.50 -2.08
C GLN A 121 -28.81 14.29 -3.27
N GLU A 122 -29.60 15.27 -3.73
CA GLU A 122 -29.15 16.26 -4.70
C GLU A 122 -27.92 16.99 -4.13
N GLY A 123 -26.80 16.94 -4.86
CA GLY A 123 -25.56 17.65 -4.50
C GLY A 123 -24.52 16.86 -3.71
N GLN A 124 -24.81 15.65 -3.20
CA GLN A 124 -23.78 14.81 -2.55
C GLN A 124 -23.33 13.66 -3.47
N TYR A 125 -22.20 13.88 -4.15
CA TYR A 125 -21.48 12.84 -4.88
C TYR A 125 -20.47 12.16 -3.93
N ILE A 126 -20.88 11.05 -3.34
CA ILE A 126 -20.08 10.24 -2.41
C ILE A 126 -19.05 9.45 -3.21
N CYS A 127 -17.78 9.86 -3.15
CA CYS A 127 -16.68 9.21 -3.85
C CYS A 127 -17.00 8.97 -5.34
N PRO A 128 -17.08 10.05 -6.15
CA PRO A 128 -17.49 9.94 -7.55
C PRO A 128 -16.52 9.06 -8.34
N TYR A 129 -17.07 8.18 -9.19
CA TYR A 129 -16.29 7.29 -10.04
C TYR A 129 -15.26 8.02 -10.93
N THR A 130 -15.56 9.26 -11.35
CA THR A 130 -14.63 10.09 -12.12
C THR A 130 -13.34 10.43 -11.36
N SER A 131 -13.35 10.36 -10.02
CA SER A 131 -12.14 10.48 -9.20
C SER A 131 -11.42 9.15 -9.00
N TYR A 132 -12.04 8.01 -9.34
CA TYR A 132 -11.37 6.71 -9.33
C TYR A 132 -10.47 6.58 -10.58
N LYS A 133 -9.24 7.05 -10.45
CA LYS A 133 -8.24 7.00 -11.53
C LYS A 133 -7.45 5.70 -11.46
N LYS A 134 -8.04 4.58 -11.90
CA LYS A 134 -7.46 3.21 -11.84
C LYS A 134 -5.99 3.14 -12.27
N GLU A 135 -5.63 3.82 -13.36
CA GLU A 135 -4.27 3.85 -13.91
C GLU A 135 -3.23 4.53 -12.99
N ILE A 136 -3.66 5.40 -12.08
CA ILE A 136 -2.79 6.03 -11.07
C ILE A 136 -2.43 5.04 -9.95
N TYR A 137 -3.22 4.00 -9.73
CA TYR A 137 -2.95 3.02 -8.69
C TYR A 137 -2.11 1.84 -9.18
N LYS A 138 -1.86 1.78 -10.50
CA LYS A 138 -1.03 0.77 -11.15
C LYS A 138 0.47 0.86 -10.81
N PRO A 139 1.09 2.04 -10.69
CA PRO A 139 2.44 2.15 -10.17
C PRO A 139 2.51 1.68 -8.72
N LYS A 140 3.52 0.85 -8.44
CA LYS A 140 3.91 0.47 -7.07
C LYS A 140 4.00 1.74 -6.23
N ASN A 141 3.16 1.83 -5.21
CA ASN A 141 3.34 2.67 -4.02
C ASN A 141 2.78 4.11 -4.03
N LEU A 142 2.04 4.59 -5.04
CA LEU A 142 1.32 5.89 -4.94
C LEU A 142 0.33 5.94 -3.78
N ALA A 143 -0.23 4.80 -3.41
CA ALA A 143 -1.07 4.67 -2.22
C ALA A 143 -0.32 5.05 -0.93
N LYS A 144 0.97 4.67 -0.79
CA LYS A 144 1.81 5.00 0.37
C LYS A 144 1.96 6.53 0.50
N LEU A 145 2.22 7.22 -0.61
CA LEU A 145 2.29 8.69 -0.64
C LEU A 145 0.96 9.34 -0.23
N SER A 146 -0.15 8.82 -0.73
CA SER A 146 -1.48 9.33 -0.39
C SER A 146 -1.84 9.12 1.08
N TYR A 147 -1.43 7.99 1.67
CA TYR A 147 -1.66 7.71 3.09
C TYR A 147 -0.88 8.67 4.00
N LEU A 148 0.33 9.06 3.61
CA LEU A 148 1.07 10.11 4.30
C LEU A 148 0.28 11.43 4.29
N ILE A 149 -0.17 11.88 3.12
CA ILE A 149 -0.89 13.16 2.97
C ILE A 149 -2.14 13.19 3.84
N HIS A 150 -2.94 12.12 3.78
CA HIS A 150 -4.21 12.04 4.50
C HIS A 150 -4.06 11.85 6.02
N ASN A 151 -2.86 11.56 6.51
CA ASN A 151 -2.56 11.40 7.94
C ASN A 151 -1.49 12.39 8.41
N ILE A 152 -1.32 13.52 7.70
CA ILE A 152 -0.27 14.51 7.96
C ILE A 152 -0.36 15.13 9.37
N GLU A 153 -1.56 15.35 9.89
CA GLU A 153 -1.76 15.93 11.25
C GLU A 153 -1.33 14.95 12.35
N ASP A 154 -1.64 13.66 12.18
CA ASP A 154 -1.21 12.60 13.11
C ASP A 154 0.32 12.43 13.05
N ILE A 155 0.90 12.51 11.85
CA ILE A 155 2.36 12.53 11.62
C ILE A 155 3.01 13.72 12.32
N LYS A 156 2.48 14.94 12.15
CA LYS A 156 2.99 16.14 12.83
C LYS A 156 2.94 16.00 14.35
N SER A 157 1.86 15.47 14.88
CA SER A 157 1.72 15.21 16.32
C SER A 157 2.83 14.30 16.85
N ILE A 158 3.15 13.22 16.12
CA ILE A 158 4.25 12.31 16.47
C ILE A 158 5.62 12.98 16.34
N LEU A 159 5.85 13.75 15.27
CA LEU A 159 7.12 14.43 15.06
C LEU A 159 7.42 15.47 16.15
N ASN A 160 6.39 16.18 16.62
CA ASN A 160 6.51 17.13 17.72
C ASN A 160 6.79 16.46 19.08
N ASN A 161 6.51 15.16 19.22
CA ASN A 161 6.91 14.34 20.35
C ASN A 161 8.11 13.46 19.99
N ASN A 162 9.27 14.07 19.80
CA ASN A 162 10.50 13.42 19.31
C ASN A 162 11.08 12.31 20.23
N LYS A 163 10.51 12.10 21.41
CA LYS A 163 10.84 11.01 22.35
C LYS A 163 9.74 9.95 22.45
N GLY A 164 8.69 10.08 21.64
CA GLY A 164 7.57 9.15 21.60
C GLY A 164 7.96 7.78 21.03
N THR A 165 7.30 6.73 21.50
CA THR A 165 7.51 5.33 21.07
C THR A 165 7.41 5.12 19.56
N HIS A 166 6.66 5.99 18.86
CA HIS A 166 6.41 5.90 17.42
C HIS A 166 7.21 6.90 16.58
N TYR A 167 8.08 7.70 17.21
CA TYR A 167 8.85 8.73 16.50
C TYR A 167 9.73 8.11 15.41
N CYS A 168 10.47 7.05 15.73
CA CYS A 168 11.39 6.44 14.78
C CYS A 168 10.70 5.71 13.63
N SER A 169 9.58 5.02 13.87
CA SER A 169 8.81 4.40 12.78
C SER A 169 8.17 5.46 11.88
N CYS A 170 7.70 6.58 12.44
CA CYS A 170 7.26 7.74 11.68
C CYS A 170 8.40 8.32 10.82
N GLN A 171 9.60 8.45 11.39
CA GLN A 171 10.77 8.94 10.66
C GLN A 171 11.18 8.00 9.51
N THR A 172 11.17 6.68 9.72
CA THR A 172 11.40 5.68 8.66
C THR A 172 10.36 5.81 7.55
N TYR A 173 9.07 5.89 7.91
CA TYR A 173 7.99 6.02 6.93
C TYR A 173 8.12 7.29 6.08
N LEU A 174 8.50 8.43 6.68
CA LEU A 174 8.78 9.67 5.95
C LEU A 174 9.93 9.51 4.97
N LYS A 175 11.01 8.82 5.38
CA LYS A 175 12.16 8.55 4.50
C LYS A 175 11.75 7.71 3.30
N ASP A 176 11.02 6.63 3.53
CA ASP A 176 10.53 5.78 2.45
C ASP A 176 9.64 6.54 1.48
N CYS A 177 8.73 7.38 1.97
CA CYS A 177 7.86 8.19 1.13
C CYS A 177 8.64 9.19 0.28
N VAL A 178 9.65 9.85 0.85
CA VAL A 178 10.51 10.80 0.11
C VAL A 178 11.35 10.08 -0.95
N ASP A 179 11.96 8.94 -0.60
CA ASP A 179 12.73 8.15 -1.56
C ASP A 179 11.85 7.66 -2.72
N LEU A 180 10.67 7.14 -2.39
CA LEU A 180 9.70 6.71 -3.37
C LEU A 180 9.25 7.86 -4.28
N TYR A 181 8.91 9.01 -3.73
CA TYR A 181 8.55 10.20 -4.49
C TYR A 181 9.67 10.58 -5.47
N ARG A 182 10.92 10.63 -4.99
CA ARG A 182 12.09 11.01 -5.81
C ARG A 182 12.29 10.02 -6.96
N ASP A 183 12.22 8.73 -6.67
CA ASP A 183 12.36 7.67 -7.67
C ASP A 183 11.28 7.74 -8.74
N MET A 184 10.02 7.91 -8.34
CA MET A 184 8.89 8.02 -9.26
C MET A 184 8.96 9.30 -10.10
N ASN A 185 9.27 10.43 -9.47
CA ASN A 185 9.35 11.73 -10.13
C ASN A 185 10.48 11.73 -11.18
N ALA A 186 11.65 11.17 -10.84
CA ALA A 186 12.78 11.06 -11.75
C ALA A 186 12.49 10.12 -12.95
N GLN A 187 11.71 9.06 -12.74
CA GLN A 187 11.42 8.08 -13.80
C GLN A 187 10.25 8.46 -14.70
N LEU A 188 9.21 9.10 -14.15
CA LEU A 188 7.92 9.28 -14.82
C LEU A 188 7.65 10.74 -15.22
N CYS A 189 8.27 11.71 -14.53
CA CYS A 189 7.91 13.13 -14.65
C CYS A 189 9.00 14.02 -15.25
N THR A 190 9.90 13.42 -16.02
CA THR A 190 10.83 14.14 -16.90
C THR A 190 10.08 14.88 -18.01
N SER A 191 10.70 15.91 -18.60
CA SER A 191 10.09 16.71 -19.69
C SER A 191 9.53 15.85 -20.83
N GLU A 192 10.23 14.78 -21.20
CA GLU A 192 9.83 13.85 -22.26
C GLU A 192 8.65 12.95 -21.87
N ARG A 193 8.61 12.49 -20.61
CA ARG A 193 7.64 11.48 -20.14
C ARG A 193 6.41 12.09 -19.50
N ARG A 194 6.46 13.36 -19.08
CA ARG A 194 5.40 14.05 -18.35
C ARG A 194 4.08 14.05 -19.09
N LYS A 195 4.08 14.24 -20.42
CA LYS A 195 2.85 14.25 -21.23
C LYS A 195 2.10 12.91 -21.16
N ASN A 196 2.83 11.80 -21.15
CA ASN A 196 2.24 10.45 -21.09
C ASN A 196 1.90 10.02 -19.65
N ASN A 197 2.44 10.72 -18.64
CA ASN A 197 2.26 10.42 -17.22
C ASN A 197 1.58 11.59 -16.48
N GLU A 198 0.82 12.44 -17.19
CA GLU A 198 0.29 13.70 -16.65
C GLU A 198 -0.47 13.49 -15.34
N SER A 199 -1.32 12.48 -15.29
CA SER A 199 -2.08 12.09 -14.10
C SER A 199 -1.19 11.69 -12.92
N ILE A 200 -0.16 10.87 -13.14
CA ILE A 200 0.78 10.46 -12.08
C ILE A 200 1.60 11.67 -11.61
N CYS A 201 2.09 12.49 -12.54
CA CYS A 201 2.87 13.67 -12.21
C CYS A 201 2.06 14.73 -11.47
N TYR A 202 0.75 14.81 -11.73
CA TYR A 202 -0.15 15.63 -10.94
C TYR A 202 -0.20 15.16 -9.49
N GLU A 203 -0.39 13.86 -9.23
CA GLU A 203 -0.43 13.34 -7.85
C GLU A 203 0.92 13.50 -7.12
N LEU A 204 2.04 13.29 -7.81
CA LEU A 204 3.38 13.56 -7.24
C LEU A 204 3.57 15.05 -6.91
N SER A 205 3.04 15.95 -7.74
CA SER A 205 3.04 17.39 -7.44
C SER A 205 2.16 17.71 -6.24
N GLN A 206 1.02 17.06 -6.07
CA GLN A 206 0.18 17.21 -4.87
C GLN A 206 0.93 16.73 -3.63
N PHE A 207 1.60 15.58 -3.70
CA PHE A 207 2.46 15.10 -2.62
C PHE A 207 3.53 16.12 -2.23
N GLN A 208 4.23 16.71 -3.20
CA GLN A 208 5.24 17.74 -2.93
C GLN A 208 4.65 18.95 -2.19
N ILE A 209 3.50 19.45 -2.64
CA ILE A 209 2.81 20.58 -2.00
C ILE A 209 2.42 20.22 -0.57
N HIS A 210 1.77 19.08 -0.36
CA HIS A 210 1.31 18.69 0.98
C HIS A 210 2.46 18.40 1.93
N TYR A 211 3.52 17.75 1.45
CA TYR A 211 4.73 17.53 2.23
C TYR A 211 5.38 18.85 2.67
N SER A 212 5.31 19.89 1.83
CA SER A 212 5.84 21.21 2.19
C SER A 212 5.13 21.84 3.40
N TYR A 213 3.87 21.50 3.67
CA TYR A 213 3.17 21.94 4.88
C TYR A 213 3.73 21.35 6.17
N ILE A 214 4.46 20.23 6.10
CA ILE A 214 5.24 19.71 7.23
C ILE A 214 6.49 20.57 7.44
N THR A 215 7.18 20.93 6.35
CA THR A 215 8.41 21.73 6.39
C THR A 215 8.19 23.21 6.72
N MET A 216 6.95 23.73 6.67
CA MET A 216 6.66 25.10 7.10
C MET A 216 6.98 25.33 8.58
N GLU A 217 6.94 24.27 9.39
CA GLU A 217 7.41 24.28 10.77
C GLU A 217 8.94 24.14 10.77
N ARG A 218 9.66 25.26 10.92
CA ARG A 218 11.14 25.32 10.81
C ARG A 218 11.88 24.31 11.69
N GLU A 219 11.29 23.91 12.81
CA GLU A 219 11.86 22.88 13.68
C GLU A 219 11.75 21.48 13.05
N LEU A 220 10.60 21.18 12.43
CA LEU A 220 10.37 19.93 11.71
C LEU A 220 11.21 19.83 10.44
N GLU A 221 11.39 20.94 9.70
CA GLU A 221 12.18 20.99 8.47
C GLU A 221 13.59 20.40 8.64
N LYS A 222 14.21 20.61 9.81
CA LYS A 222 15.57 20.13 10.05
C LYS A 222 15.65 18.63 10.30
N ILE A 223 14.58 18.06 10.87
CA ILE A 223 14.55 16.68 11.32
C ILE A 223 13.83 15.75 10.36
N ILE A 224 13.07 16.24 9.37
CA ILE A 224 12.44 15.42 8.31
C ILE A 224 13.35 15.30 7.07
N PRO A 225 13.19 14.29 6.18
CA PRO A 225 13.98 14.24 4.97
C PRO A 225 13.60 15.39 4.05
N ASN A 226 14.59 16.10 3.50
CA ASN A 226 14.36 17.07 2.45
C ASN A 226 13.81 16.36 1.20
N ILE A 227 12.76 16.91 0.59
CA ILE A 227 12.04 16.25 -0.50
C ILE A 227 12.87 16.10 -1.79
N GLU A 228 13.87 16.97 -2.01
CA GLU A 228 14.72 16.94 -3.20
C GLU A 228 15.96 16.05 -3.00
N SER A 229 16.65 16.22 -1.87
CA SER A 229 17.90 15.49 -1.58
C SER A 229 17.66 14.12 -0.93
N GLY A 230 16.55 13.94 -0.22
CA GLY A 230 16.27 12.79 0.62
C GLY A 230 17.05 12.77 1.94
N ILE A 231 17.81 13.83 2.24
CA ILE A 231 18.72 13.93 3.39
C ILE A 231 18.09 14.81 4.47
N ARG A 232 18.36 14.50 5.75
CA ARG A 232 17.97 15.31 6.91
C ARG A 232 19.09 16.30 7.26
N ASN A 233 18.72 17.48 7.76
CA ASN A 233 19.73 18.45 8.18
C ASN A 233 20.31 18.11 9.56
N GLU A 234 19.53 17.46 10.41
CA GLU A 234 19.94 17.00 11.75
C GLU A 234 19.87 15.48 11.86
N GLU A 235 20.84 14.89 12.57
CA GLU A 235 20.84 13.47 12.90
C GLU A 235 19.73 13.16 13.92
N LEU A 236 19.09 12.00 13.76
CA LEU A 236 18.06 11.53 14.68
C LEU A 236 18.72 10.91 15.92
N SER A 237 18.91 11.72 16.96
CA SER A 237 19.62 11.33 18.19
C SER A 237 19.04 10.10 18.91
N ASP A 238 17.72 9.89 18.84
CA ASP A 238 17.00 8.82 19.56
C ASP A 238 16.59 7.63 18.67
N CYS A 239 16.82 7.72 17.36
CA CYS A 239 16.56 6.61 16.45
C CYS A 239 17.87 5.90 16.15
N GLN A 240 18.20 4.91 16.98
CA GLN A 240 19.34 4.04 16.68
C GLN A 240 19.15 3.45 15.28
N THR A 241 19.96 3.92 14.33
CA THR A 241 20.31 3.12 13.18
C THR A 241 20.95 1.87 13.75
N LYS A 242 20.31 0.70 13.57
CA LYS A 242 20.94 -0.60 13.88
C LYS A 242 22.07 -0.92 12.88
N ASP A 243 22.86 0.09 12.53
CA ASP A 243 23.97 0.03 11.58
C ASP A 243 25.21 0.62 12.24
N GLN A 244 25.68 -0.06 13.29
CA GLN A 244 27.08 -0.06 13.70
C GLN A 244 27.27 -1.09 14.82
N THR A 245 27.29 -2.38 14.46
CA THR A 245 28.10 -3.31 15.23
C THR A 245 29.53 -3.15 14.75
N SER A 246 30.29 -2.32 15.45
CA SER A 246 31.74 -2.38 15.45
C SER A 246 32.14 -3.81 15.83
N VAL A 247 32.53 -4.60 14.83
CA VAL A 247 33.18 -5.89 15.05
C VAL A 247 34.48 -5.58 15.79
N PRO A 248 34.70 -6.12 17.00
CA PRO A 248 36.03 -6.07 17.59
C PRO A 248 36.93 -6.90 16.70
N VAL A 249 37.98 -6.29 16.16
CA VAL A 249 39.08 -7.01 15.52
C VAL A 249 39.71 -7.89 16.59
N ALA A 250 39.42 -9.18 16.57
CA ALA A 250 40.17 -10.17 17.32
C ALA A 250 41.41 -10.52 16.49
N ASP A 251 42.55 -10.06 16.98
CA ASP A 251 43.87 -10.36 16.47
C ASP A 251 44.21 -11.85 16.68
N SER A 252 45.00 -12.40 15.76
CA SER A 252 45.32 -13.83 15.67
C SER A 252 46.19 -14.34 16.82
N SER A 253 45.93 -15.56 17.31
CA SER A 253 46.95 -16.63 17.42
C SER A 253 46.35 -17.95 17.92
N ALA A 254 46.83 -19.04 17.31
CA ALA A 254 46.52 -20.42 17.66
C ALA A 254 47.30 -20.88 18.90
N ASN A 255 46.71 -21.78 19.71
CA ASN A 255 47.23 -23.14 19.90
C ASN A 255 46.38 -23.98 20.87
N THR A 256 46.25 -25.26 20.48
CA THR A 256 45.94 -26.52 21.18
C THR A 256 45.93 -26.56 22.72
N ASP A 257 44.91 -27.24 23.30
CA ASP A 257 45.11 -28.59 23.86
C ASP A 257 43.79 -29.28 24.28
N ALA A 258 43.80 -30.61 24.14
CA ALA A 258 42.70 -31.53 24.41
C ALA A 258 42.66 -31.98 25.87
N SER A 259 41.48 -32.30 26.39
CA SER A 259 41.30 -33.32 27.43
C SER A 259 39.85 -33.78 27.54
N THR A 260 39.73 -35.02 28.02
CA THR A 260 38.77 -36.06 27.65
C THR A 260 37.69 -36.26 28.72
N SER A 261 36.65 -37.03 28.35
CA SER A 261 35.75 -37.85 29.19
C SER A 261 34.51 -37.16 29.74
N ASN A 262 33.33 -37.77 29.90
CA ASN A 262 32.70 -39.03 29.47
C ASN A 262 31.24 -38.90 29.93
N THR A 263 30.24 -39.32 29.14
CA THR A 263 29.25 -40.37 29.48
C THR A 263 28.03 -40.36 28.54
N SER A 264 27.78 -41.56 28.03
CA SER A 264 26.72 -42.11 27.18
C SER A 264 25.31 -42.01 27.80
N SER A 265 24.14 -42.20 27.13
CA SER A 265 23.74 -43.19 26.11
C SER A 265 22.36 -42.88 25.49
N ALA A 266 22.22 -43.30 24.21
CA ALA A 266 21.09 -43.91 23.45
C ALA A 266 19.65 -43.29 23.51
N VAL A 267 19.00 -42.83 22.42
CA VAL A 267 18.66 -43.36 21.05
C VAL A 267 17.50 -44.38 21.04
N ILE A 268 16.35 -44.03 20.42
CA ILE A 268 15.51 -44.80 19.46
C ILE A 268 14.64 -43.77 18.68
N SER A 269 14.89 -43.39 17.43
CA SER A 269 14.59 -44.04 16.12
C SER A 269 13.11 -44.12 15.71
N SER A 270 12.71 -43.37 14.67
CA SER A 270 12.15 -43.87 13.39
C SER A 270 11.66 -42.68 12.54
N MET A 271 12.39 -42.30 11.48
CA MET A 271 12.20 -42.70 10.08
C MET A 271 10.91 -42.16 9.44
N PHE A 272 11.02 -41.16 8.55
CA PHE A 272 10.37 -41.12 7.22
C PHE A 272 11.03 -40.07 6.31
N THR A 273 11.64 -40.54 5.22
CA THR A 273 11.86 -39.87 3.90
C THR A 273 12.32 -40.99 2.95
N PRO A 274 12.18 -40.94 1.60
CA PRO A 274 12.07 -39.76 0.72
C PRO A 274 10.90 -39.88 -0.31
N VAL A 275 10.50 -38.88 -1.11
CA VAL A 275 11.09 -38.45 -2.39
C VAL A 275 10.24 -37.29 -2.92
N GLY A 276 10.87 -36.25 -3.50
CA GLY A 276 10.18 -35.24 -4.32
C GLY A 276 10.86 -33.87 -4.39
N LYS A 277 12.09 -33.80 -4.89
CA LYS A 277 12.86 -32.57 -5.14
C LYS A 277 12.25 -31.71 -6.27
N LEU A 278 12.07 -30.42 -6.03
CA LEU A 278 12.31 -29.27 -6.95
C LEU A 278 11.96 -28.02 -6.11
N PHE A 279 12.85 -27.12 -5.68
CA PHE A 279 13.81 -26.35 -6.46
C PHE A 279 15.03 -25.99 -5.61
N ARG A 280 16.21 -26.05 -6.23
CA ARG A 280 17.46 -25.48 -5.68
C ARG A 280 17.49 -23.99 -6.02
N PHE A 281 17.51 -23.13 -5.00
CA PHE A 281 17.93 -21.74 -5.20
C PHE A 281 19.44 -21.73 -5.44
N GLY A 282 19.82 -21.33 -6.65
CA GLY A 282 21.21 -21.06 -7.01
C GLY A 282 21.70 -19.82 -6.29
N ASN A 283 22.71 -20.02 -5.44
CA ASN A 283 23.48 -18.96 -4.82
C ASN A 283 24.35 -18.24 -5.88
N LYS A 284 24.19 -16.92 -6.01
CA LYS A 284 25.22 -16.00 -6.48
C LYS A 284 25.16 -14.70 -5.66
N ASN A 285 25.87 -14.75 -4.53
CA ASN A 285 26.67 -13.73 -3.84
C ASN A 285 26.22 -12.25 -3.77
N ASN A 286 26.29 -11.77 -2.53
CA ASN A 286 26.34 -10.40 -2.00
C ASN A 286 25.01 -9.67 -1.78
N THR A 287 24.37 -9.95 -0.64
CA THR A 287 23.59 -8.93 0.08
C THR A 287 23.67 -9.20 1.58
N LYS A 288 24.16 -8.21 2.34
CA LYS A 288 24.18 -8.20 3.81
C LYS A 288 22.76 -8.36 4.36
N ILE A 289 22.66 -9.12 5.44
CA ILE A 289 21.44 -9.37 6.21
C ILE A 289 21.06 -8.06 6.91
N THR A 290 20.01 -7.40 6.43
CA THR A 290 19.23 -6.40 7.16
C THR A 290 17.84 -6.98 7.46
N SER A 291 17.25 -6.55 8.58
CA SER A 291 16.07 -7.12 9.24
C SER A 291 14.88 -7.35 8.30
N ASN A 292 14.42 -8.61 8.26
CA ASN A 292 13.24 -9.07 7.51
C ASN A 292 11.90 -8.44 7.93
N PHE A 293 11.86 -7.61 8.98
CA PHE A 293 10.61 -7.16 9.60
C PHE A 293 9.91 -6.03 8.80
N ASP A 294 10.68 -5.15 8.17
CA ASP A 294 10.13 -4.05 7.34
C ASP A 294 9.58 -4.58 6.00
N LYS A 295 10.21 -5.63 5.45
CA LYS A 295 9.72 -6.35 4.28
C LYS A 295 8.41 -7.09 4.55
N GLU A 296 8.15 -7.49 5.78
CA GLU A 296 6.96 -8.25 6.16
C GLU A 296 5.74 -7.33 6.26
N ILE A 297 5.91 -6.11 6.77
CA ILE A 297 4.86 -5.06 6.78
C ILE A 297 4.59 -4.50 5.37
N GLU A 298 5.63 -4.30 4.55
CA GLU A 298 5.46 -4.03 3.12
C GLU A 298 4.75 -5.20 2.42
N ASN A 299 5.01 -6.44 2.84
CA ASN A 299 4.43 -7.61 2.22
C ASN A 299 2.95 -7.81 2.51
N GLU A 300 2.32 -7.39 3.61
CA GLU A 300 0.83 -7.51 3.69
C GLU A 300 0.00 -6.23 3.82
N LEU A 301 0.65 -5.06 3.74
CA LEU A 301 -0.02 -3.92 3.10
C LEU A 301 0.02 -4.02 1.55
N PHE A 302 1.00 -4.74 0.96
CA PHE A 302 1.25 -4.76 -0.51
C PHE A 302 1.68 -6.11 -1.18
N HIS A 303 1.23 -7.31 -0.74
CA HIS A 303 1.49 -8.58 -1.48
C HIS A 303 0.71 -8.73 -2.79
N VAL A 304 0.80 -7.77 -3.72
CA VAL A 304 0.46 -8.06 -5.13
C VAL A 304 1.45 -7.39 -6.08
N MET A 305 2.70 -7.27 -5.66
CA MET A 305 3.71 -6.58 -6.45
C MET A 305 4.99 -7.39 -6.61
N GLN A 306 4.88 -8.72 -6.57
CA GLN A 306 5.92 -9.62 -7.07
C GLN A 306 5.34 -10.82 -7.83
N LYS A 307 4.85 -10.56 -9.05
CA LYS A 307 5.23 -11.33 -10.24
C LYS A 307 4.78 -10.57 -11.49
N ASP A 308 5.59 -10.71 -12.52
CA ASP A 308 5.38 -10.26 -13.90
C ASP A 308 5.55 -8.76 -14.16
N SER A 309 6.29 -8.29 -15.17
CA SER A 309 7.20 -8.88 -16.14
C SER A 309 8.01 -7.72 -16.75
N ASN A 310 9.16 -8.02 -17.33
CA ASN A 310 9.80 -7.13 -18.29
C ASN A 310 8.77 -6.69 -19.35
N ILE A 311 8.46 -5.40 -19.44
CA ILE A 311 7.74 -4.83 -20.60
C ILE A 311 8.73 -3.92 -21.32
N LYS A 312 9.53 -4.53 -22.20
CA LYS A 312 9.77 -3.96 -23.52
C LYS A 312 8.59 -4.41 -24.36
N ASP A 313 7.83 -3.43 -24.84
CA ASP A 313 6.91 -3.45 -25.99
C ASP A 313 5.67 -2.62 -25.68
N ILE A 314 5.77 -1.33 -26.01
CA ILE A 314 4.61 -0.49 -26.27
C ILE A 314 4.24 -0.80 -27.72
N ASP A 315 3.23 -1.65 -27.91
CA ASP A 315 2.63 -1.85 -29.23
C ASP A 315 1.73 -0.64 -29.54
N SER A 316 2.10 0.14 -30.56
CA SER A 316 1.37 1.32 -30.97
C SER A 316 0.21 0.93 -31.87
N LYS A 317 -1.01 0.86 -31.33
CA LYS A 317 -2.20 0.80 -32.17
C LYS A 317 -3.43 1.31 -31.44
N TYR A 318 -3.82 2.55 -31.74
CA TYR A 318 -5.21 3.00 -31.95
C TYR A 318 -5.16 4.44 -32.51
N ASN A 319 -5.07 4.57 -33.83
CA ASN A 319 -5.37 5.82 -34.54
C ASN A 319 -6.83 5.76 -34.96
N ILE A 320 -7.70 6.50 -34.28
CA ILE A 320 -9.01 6.89 -34.82
C ILE A 320 -8.79 8.24 -35.48
N GLY A 321 -8.71 8.24 -36.81
CA GLY A 321 -8.66 9.46 -37.60
C GLY A 321 -10.03 10.14 -37.60
N TYR A 322 -10.06 11.43 -37.28
CA TYR A 322 -11.15 12.30 -37.66
C TYR A 322 -10.73 13.04 -38.93
N GLU A 323 -11.45 12.82 -40.02
CA GLU A 323 -11.43 13.72 -41.17
C GLU A 323 -12.23 15.00 -40.83
N PRO A 324 -11.76 16.20 -41.21
CA PRO A 324 -12.54 17.42 -41.13
C PRO A 324 -13.49 17.52 -42.34
N ILE A 325 -14.72 18.01 -42.09
CA ILE A 325 -15.71 18.44 -43.10
C ILE A 325 -15.26 19.76 -43.73
#